data_AF-A0A918TBA2-F1
#
_entry.id   AF-A0A918TBA2-F1
#
_cell.length_a   1.000
_cell.length_b   1.000
_cell.length_c   1.000
_cell.angle_alpha   90.00
_cell.angle_beta   90.00
_cell.angle_gamma   90.00
#
_symmetry.space_group_name_H-M   'P 1'
#
loop_
_entity.id
_entity.type
_entity.pdbx_description
1 polymer ?
#
loop_
_entity_poly.entity_id
_entity_poly.type
_entity_poly.pdbx_seq_one_letter_code
_entity_poly.pdbx_strand_id
1 'polypeptide(L)'
;MEQHTAQHTAQQYAPEIPGGPGEAPPRNGGPEHPRPAPPPAAGRLLADREREQLDARLQAALSGFVDGPRRAVEEADAVFDALSARLAELLGERRVALRTAWHGESTRAGTEELRTLLLGYRDLTARLLEI
;
A
#
# COMPACT_ATOMS: atom_id res chain seq x y z
N MET A 1 42.46 -60.97 12.18
CA MET A 1 42.74 -61.36 13.58
C MET A 1 42.67 -60.06 14.37
N GLU A 2 41.77 -59.77 15.31
CA GLU A 2 40.79 -60.50 16.12
C GLU A 2 39.76 -59.41 16.57
N GLN A 3 38.46 -59.54 16.30
CA GLN A 3 37.39 -60.19 17.09
C GLN A 3 36.40 -59.15 17.66
N HIS A 4 35.15 -59.27 17.18
CA HIS A 4 33.90 -58.72 17.71
C HIS A 4 33.57 -59.23 19.12
N THR A 5 32.86 -58.44 19.93
CA THR A 5 31.73 -58.83 20.83
C THR A 5 31.08 -57.50 21.28
N ALA A 6 29.92 -57.11 20.74
CA ALA A 6 28.55 -57.32 21.30
C ALA A 6 28.38 -56.63 22.68
N GLN A 7 27.33 -55.89 23.05
CA GLN A 7 25.87 -55.96 22.82
C GLN A 7 25.30 -54.55 23.16
N HIS A 8 24.40 -53.94 22.39
CA HIS A 8 22.94 -53.97 22.56
C HIS A 8 22.43 -53.88 24.02
N THR A 9 21.88 -52.73 24.43
CA THR A 9 20.82 -52.54 25.46
C THR A 9 20.33 -51.09 25.28
N ALA A 10 19.23 -50.89 24.53
CA ALA A 10 17.87 -50.79 25.05
C ALA A 10 17.67 -49.59 26.00
N GLN A 11 16.92 -48.61 25.48
CA GLN A 11 15.66 -48.18 26.07
C GLN A 11 15.68 -47.44 27.44
N GLN A 12 15.17 -46.20 27.42
CA GLN A 12 14.39 -45.54 28.49
C GLN A 12 15.07 -45.20 29.82
N TYR A 13 15.16 -43.89 30.13
CA TYR A 13 14.18 -43.20 30.99
C TYR A 13 14.60 -41.71 31.11
N ALA A 14 13.75 -40.80 30.64
CA ALA A 14 13.64 -39.48 31.28
C ALA A 14 12.92 -39.71 32.61
N PRO A 15 13.28 -39.02 33.70
CA PRO A 15 12.77 -37.67 33.94
C PRO A 15 13.95 -36.80 34.50
N GLU A 16 13.87 -35.58 34.98
CA GLU A 16 12.78 -34.85 35.61
C GLU A 16 13.13 -33.35 35.49
N ILE A 17 12.09 -32.54 35.29
CA ILE A 17 12.16 -31.08 35.41
C ILE A 17 12.14 -30.73 36.90
N PRO A 18 13.05 -29.88 37.38
CA PRO A 18 12.71 -28.84 38.33
C PRO A 18 13.03 -27.48 37.67
N GLY A 19 12.06 -26.64 37.30
CA GLY A 19 11.02 -26.13 38.19
C GLY A 19 11.57 -25.06 39.15
N GLY A 20 12.48 -24.19 38.70
CA GLY A 20 12.93 -23.01 39.45
C GLY A 20 12.34 -21.71 38.87
N PRO A 21 11.75 -20.81 39.68
CA PRO A 21 11.24 -19.54 39.20
C PRO A 21 12.41 -18.54 39.08
N GLY A 22 13.06 -18.54 37.92
CA GLY A 22 14.11 -17.60 37.56
C GLY A 22 13.58 -16.55 36.59
N GLU A 23 13.09 -15.46 37.17
CA GLU A 23 12.85 -14.14 36.58
C GLU A 23 13.42 -13.91 35.17
N ALA A 24 12.54 -13.94 34.16
CA ALA A 24 12.87 -13.49 32.82
C ALA A 24 13.00 -11.96 32.81
N PRO A 25 14.12 -11.36 32.36
CA PRO A 25 14.18 -9.92 32.18
C PRO A 25 13.30 -9.52 30.98
N PRO A 26 12.47 -8.45 31.07
CA PRO A 26 11.78 -7.90 29.91
C PRO A 26 12.81 -7.19 29.03
N ARG A 27 13.39 -7.91 28.07
CA ARG A 27 14.33 -7.32 27.13
C ARG A 27 13.60 -6.86 25.88
N ASN A 28 13.32 -5.57 25.95
CA ASN A 28 13.54 -4.62 24.86
C ASN A 28 12.51 -4.70 23.72
N GLY A 29 11.55 -3.78 23.79
CA GLY A 29 10.94 -3.23 22.59
C GLY A 29 12.05 -2.70 21.69
N GLY A 30 12.44 -3.53 20.71
CA GLY A 30 13.15 -3.03 19.55
C GLY A 30 12.26 -1.98 18.88
N PRO A 31 12.84 -0.96 18.23
CA PRO A 31 12.06 0.05 17.55
C PRO A 31 11.17 -0.69 16.56
N GLU A 32 9.88 -0.64 16.84
CA GLU A 32 8.83 -1.09 15.96
C GLU A 32 9.04 -0.26 14.71
N HIS A 33 9.76 -0.82 13.73
CA HIS A 33 9.84 -0.21 12.42
C HIS A 33 8.39 -0.03 12.03
N PRO A 34 7.92 1.21 11.79
CA PRO A 34 6.58 1.39 11.27
C PRO A 34 6.61 0.64 9.95
N ARG A 35 6.03 -0.57 9.95
CA ARG A 35 5.76 -1.33 8.75
C ARG A 35 5.09 -0.33 7.84
N PRO A 36 5.65 -0.02 6.65
CA PRO A 36 5.03 0.95 5.76
C PRO A 36 3.59 0.50 5.63
N ALA A 37 2.68 1.38 6.05
CA ALA A 37 1.26 1.10 6.00
C ALA A 37 1.00 0.55 4.58
N PRO A 38 0.27 -0.57 4.45
CA PRO A 38 -0.09 -1.06 3.13
C PRO A 38 -0.64 0.14 2.36
N PRO A 39 -0.23 0.35 1.09
CA PRO A 39 -0.71 1.49 0.32
C PRO A 39 -2.23 1.51 0.46
N PRO A 40 -2.84 2.68 0.74
CA PRO A 40 -4.27 2.77 0.99
C PRO A 40 -4.98 1.93 -0.04
N ALA A 41 -5.80 0.99 0.46
CA ALA A 41 -6.53 0.02 -0.34
C ALA A 41 -7.04 0.70 -1.61
N ALA A 42 -6.79 0.09 -2.76
CA ALA A 42 -6.97 0.58 -4.12
C ALA A 42 -8.34 1.23 -4.41
N GLY A 43 -8.61 2.39 -3.81
CA GLY A 43 -9.95 2.92 -3.64
C GLY A 43 -9.90 4.44 -3.65
N ARG A 44 -10.21 5.00 -4.82
CA ARG A 44 -10.38 6.43 -5.13
C ARG A 44 -9.10 7.29 -5.15
N LEU A 45 -8.86 7.94 -6.30
CA LEU A 45 -7.77 8.92 -6.47
C LEU A 45 -8.16 10.25 -5.80
N LEU A 46 -9.44 10.60 -5.90
CA LEU A 46 -10.02 11.82 -5.36
C LEU A 46 -10.65 11.55 -3.99
N ALA A 47 -10.54 12.52 -3.07
CA ALA A 47 -11.26 12.46 -1.81
C ALA A 47 -12.78 12.46 -2.05
N ASP A 48 -13.53 11.72 -1.24
CA ASP A 48 -14.99 11.55 -1.43
C ASP A 48 -15.73 12.87 -1.46
N ARG A 49 -15.37 13.82 -0.59
CA ARG A 49 -15.94 15.17 -0.56
C ARG A 49 -15.73 15.95 -1.86
N GLU A 50 -14.54 15.83 -2.46
CA GLU A 50 -14.23 16.51 -3.72
C GLU A 50 -15.04 15.90 -4.87
N ARG A 51 -15.20 14.57 -4.88
CA ARG A 51 -16.04 13.87 -5.85
C ARG A 51 -17.50 14.29 -5.73
N GLU A 52 -18.05 14.31 -4.52
CA GLU A 52 -19.43 14.75 -4.25
C GLU A 52 -19.67 16.18 -4.71
N GLN A 53 -18.71 17.07 -4.50
CA GLN A 53 -18.81 18.47 -4.94
C GLN A 53 -18.81 18.61 -6.46
N LEU A 54 -17.92 17.89 -7.16
CA LEU A 54 -17.86 17.91 -8.62
C LEU A 54 -19.11 17.26 -9.24
N ASP A 55 -19.61 16.17 -8.65
CA ASP A 55 -20.86 15.52 -9.06
C ASP A 55 -22.04 16.48 -8.93
N ALA A 56 -22.22 17.11 -7.76
CA ALA A 56 -23.29 18.07 -7.53
C ALA A 56 -23.28 19.24 -8.53
N ARG A 57 -22.09 19.75 -8.88
CA ARG A 57 -21.93 20.80 -9.90
C ARG A 57 -22.30 20.31 -11.29
N LEU A 58 -21.89 19.10 -11.65
CA LEU A 58 -22.27 18.49 -12.93
C LEU A 58 -23.78 18.28 -13.02
N GLN A 59 -24.43 17.77 -11.97
CA GLN A 59 -25.89 17.61 -11.94
C GLN A 59 -26.63 18.94 -12.10
N ALA A 60 -26.12 20.01 -11.49
CA ALA A 60 -26.69 21.35 -11.65
C ALA A 60 -26.55 21.85 -13.10
N ALA A 61 -25.40 21.63 -13.74
CA ALA A 61 -25.19 21.97 -15.15
C ALA A 61 -26.15 21.21 -16.07
N LEU A 62 -26.28 19.89 -15.87
CA LEU A 62 -27.18 19.05 -16.64
C LEU A 62 -28.65 19.45 -16.47
N SER A 63 -29.06 19.78 -15.24
CA SER A 63 -30.43 20.23 -14.96
C SER A 63 -30.73 21.59 -15.61
N GLY A 64 -29.74 22.49 -15.69
CA GLY A 64 -29.86 23.79 -16.33
C GLY A 64 -29.81 23.78 -17.86
N PHE A 65 -29.61 22.61 -18.48
CA PHE A 65 -29.51 22.48 -19.95
C PHE A 65 -30.79 22.93 -20.67
N VAL A 66 -31.95 22.69 -20.05
CA VAL A 66 -33.26 23.05 -20.63
C VAL A 66 -33.43 24.58 -20.72
N ASP A 67 -32.93 25.30 -19.72
CA ASP A 67 -33.08 26.77 -19.63
C ASP A 67 -31.97 27.52 -20.38
N GLY A 68 -30.77 26.93 -20.45
CA GLY A 68 -29.59 27.58 -21.00
C GLY A 68 -28.58 26.56 -21.53
N PRO A 69 -28.82 25.95 -22.70
CA PRO A 69 -28.02 24.82 -23.17
C PRO A 69 -26.54 25.15 -23.35
N ARG A 70 -26.23 26.36 -23.85
CA ARG A 70 -24.85 26.81 -24.02
C ARG A 70 -24.13 26.99 -22.69
N ARG A 71 -24.79 27.65 -21.73
CA ARG A 71 -24.25 27.86 -20.38
C ARG A 71 -24.07 26.53 -19.64
N ALA A 72 -25.02 25.61 -19.77
CA ALA A 72 -24.95 24.29 -19.16
C ALA A 72 -23.73 23.50 -19.66
N VAL A 73 -23.45 23.55 -20.97
CA VAL A 73 -22.27 22.91 -21.54
C VAL A 73 -20.98 23.58 -21.05
N GLU A 74 -20.93 24.91 -20.99
CA GLU A 74 -19.78 25.65 -20.45
C GLU A 74 -19.50 25.29 -18.98
N GLU A 75 -20.55 25.14 -18.15
CA GLU A 75 -20.38 24.73 -16.74
C GLU A 75 -19.94 23.26 -16.64
N ALA A 76 -20.49 22.36 -17.46
CA ALA A 76 -20.07 20.96 -17.50
C ALA A 76 -18.59 20.82 -17.94
N ASP A 77 -18.16 21.60 -18.92
CA ASP A 77 -16.76 21.68 -19.37
C ASP A 77 -15.85 22.19 -18.24
N ALA A 78 -16.26 23.24 -17.54
CA ALA A 78 -15.51 23.76 -16.39
C ALA A 78 -15.39 22.74 -15.23
N VAL A 79 -16.41 21.91 -15.01
CA VAL A 79 -16.34 20.80 -14.03
C VAL A 79 -15.37 19.72 -14.50
N PHE A 80 -15.38 19.38 -15.79
CA PHE A 80 -14.46 18.41 -16.36
C PHE A 80 -13.00 18.89 -16.31
N ASP A 81 -12.73 20.16 -16.61
CA ASP A 81 -11.40 20.76 -16.51
C ASP A 81 -10.88 20.73 -15.07
N ALA A 82 -11.72 21.12 -14.10
CA ALA A 82 -11.38 21.06 -12.68
C ALA A 82 -11.06 19.63 -12.22
N LEU A 83 -11.83 18.64 -12.65
CA LEU A 83 -11.57 17.23 -12.38
C LEU A 83 -10.24 16.77 -12.97
N SER A 84 -9.96 17.15 -14.22
CA SER A 84 -8.76 16.78 -14.95
C SER A 84 -7.50 17.38 -14.31
N ALA A 85 -7.55 18.66 -13.94
CA ALA A 85 -6.46 19.33 -13.23
C ALA A 85 -6.17 18.64 -11.89
N ARG A 86 -7.21 18.33 -11.11
CA ARG A 86 -7.06 17.66 -9.82
C ARG A 86 -6.47 16.26 -9.96
N LEU A 87 -6.91 15.51 -10.97
CA LEU A 87 -6.33 14.20 -11.28
C LEU A 87 -4.84 14.31 -11.64
N ALA A 88 -4.46 15.30 -12.45
CA ALA A 88 -3.07 15.54 -12.81
C ALA A 88 -2.18 15.86 -11.59
N GLU A 89 -2.67 16.68 -10.65
CA GLU A 89 -1.98 16.98 -9.39
C GLU A 89 -1.73 15.70 -8.57
N LEU A 90 -2.77 14.92 -8.32
CA LEU A 90 -2.68 13.69 -7.53
C LEU A 90 -1.71 12.67 -8.15
N LEU A 91 -1.73 12.54 -9.48
CA LEU A 91 -0.77 11.70 -10.21
C LEU A 91 0.66 12.25 -10.11
N GLY A 92 0.82 13.57 -10.14
CA GLY A 92 2.09 14.26 -9.92
C GLY A 92 2.67 13.94 -8.54
N GLU A 93 1.88 14.14 -7.49
CA GLU A 93 2.23 13.82 -6.10
C GLU A 93 2.63 12.35 -5.95
N ARG A 94 1.82 11.44 -6.48
CA ARG A 94 2.09 10.00 -6.40
C ARG A 94 3.36 9.61 -7.16
N ARG A 95 3.63 10.21 -8.31
CA ARG A 95 4.87 10.00 -9.08
C ARG A 95 6.09 10.50 -8.32
N VAL A 96 5.99 11.66 -7.65
CA VAL A 96 7.07 12.20 -6.81
C VAL A 96 7.32 11.25 -5.62
N ALA A 97 6.27 10.81 -4.93
CA ALA A 97 6.40 9.87 -3.81
C ALA A 97 7.09 8.56 -4.23
N LEU A 98 6.68 7.96 -5.36
CA LEU A 98 7.31 6.76 -5.92
C LEU A 98 8.78 7.00 -6.30
N ARG A 99 9.10 8.16 -6.90
CA ARG A 99 10.47 8.53 -7.26
C ARG A 99 11.36 8.71 -6.04
N THR A 100 10.85 9.37 -5.00
CA THR A 100 11.55 9.56 -3.73
C THR A 100 11.81 8.22 -3.04
N ALA A 101 10.82 7.31 -3.02
CA ALA A 101 10.99 5.96 -2.49
C ALA A 101 12.08 5.17 -3.23
N TRP A 102 12.18 5.31 -4.56
CA TRP A 102 13.27 4.71 -5.33
C TRP A 102 14.64 5.34 -5.04
N HIS A 103 14.75 6.67 -4.92
CA HIS A 103 16.05 7.34 -4.71
C HIS A 103 16.56 7.31 -3.25
N GLY A 104 15.67 7.19 -2.26
CA GLY A 104 16.03 7.27 -0.84
C GLY A 104 16.63 5.99 -0.23
N GLU A 105 16.31 4.82 -0.79
CA GLU A 105 16.70 3.50 -0.26
C GLU A 105 17.72 2.77 -1.16
N SER A 106 18.15 3.38 -2.27
CA SER A 106 18.81 2.70 -3.39
C SER A 106 20.25 2.22 -3.16
N THR A 107 20.84 2.44 -1.98
CA THR A 107 22.14 1.82 -1.68
C THR A 107 21.98 0.42 -1.07
N ARG A 108 20.78 0.03 -0.61
CA ARG A 108 20.50 -1.31 -0.06
C ARG A 108 19.10 -1.89 -0.34
N ALA A 109 18.22 -1.20 -1.07
CA ALA A 109 16.91 -1.75 -1.41
C ALA A 109 17.05 -3.14 -2.05
N GLY A 110 16.45 -4.15 -1.40
CA GLY A 110 16.44 -5.51 -1.85
C GLY A 110 15.54 -5.69 -3.07
N THR A 111 15.67 -6.84 -3.74
CA THR A 111 14.89 -7.17 -4.95
C THR A 111 13.37 -7.14 -4.72
N GLU A 112 12.91 -7.37 -3.48
CA GLU A 112 11.50 -7.33 -3.10
C GLU A 112 10.94 -5.91 -2.98
N GLU A 113 11.72 -4.94 -2.49
CA GLU A 113 11.31 -3.53 -2.52
C GLU A 113 11.13 -3.05 -3.97
N LEU A 114 12.04 -3.47 -4.87
CA LEU A 114 11.96 -3.09 -6.29
C LEU A 114 10.74 -3.69 -6.98
N ARG A 115 10.42 -4.95 -6.66
CA ARG A 115 9.20 -5.60 -7.14
C ARG A 115 7.95 -4.86 -6.69
N THR A 116 7.89 -4.47 -5.42
CA THR A 116 6.77 -3.72 -4.85
C THR A 116 6.61 -2.36 -5.52
N LEU A 117 7.71 -1.66 -5.76
CA LEU A 117 7.71 -0.37 -6.44
C LEU A 117 7.23 -0.49 -7.89
N LEU A 118 7.69 -1.51 -8.62
CA LEU A 118 7.24 -1.79 -10.00
C LEU A 118 5.73 -2.13 -10.05
N LEU A 119 5.23 -2.93 -9.09
CA LEU A 119 3.80 -3.19 -8.96
C LEU A 119 3.01 -1.90 -8.69
N GLY A 120 3.55 -1.00 -7.86
CA GLY A 120 2.95 0.32 -7.61
C GLY A 120 2.86 1.20 -8.86
N TYR A 121 3.86 1.17 -9.75
CA TYR A 121 3.81 1.83 -11.05
C TYR A 121 2.78 1.16 -11.98
N ARG A 122 2.79 -0.17 -12.07
CA ARG A 122 1.84 -0.92 -12.90
C ARG A 122 0.40 -0.63 -12.52
N ASP A 123 0.07 -0.70 -11.23
CA ASP A 123 -1.30 -0.49 -10.76
C ASP A 123 -1.76 0.95 -11.00
N LEU A 124 -0.88 1.93 -10.85
CA LEU A 124 -1.18 3.32 -11.19
C LEU A 124 -1.45 3.49 -12.69
N THR A 125 -0.65 2.87 -13.56
CA THR A 125 -0.84 2.91 -15.01
C THR A 125 -2.11 2.17 -15.43
N ALA A 126 -2.36 0.98 -14.90
CA ALA A 126 -3.57 0.19 -15.19
C ALA A 126 -4.83 1.01 -14.86
N ARG A 127 -4.83 1.68 -13.71
CA ARG A 127 -5.94 2.53 -13.28
C ARG A 127 -6.19 3.72 -14.21
N LEU A 128 -5.15 4.25 -14.87
CA LEU A 128 -5.32 5.32 -15.86
C LEU A 128 -5.88 4.80 -17.19
N LEU A 129 -5.65 3.52 -17.51
CA LEU A 129 -6.14 2.89 -18.73
C LEU A 129 -7.59 2.39 -18.61
N GLU A 130 -8.13 2.28 -17.40
CA GLU A 130 -9.52 1.87 -17.12
C GLU A 130 -10.52 3.04 -17.04
N ILE A 131 -10.07 4.28 -17.33
CA ILE A 131 -10.93 5.48 -17.40
C ILE A 131 -11.43 5.66 -18.83
#